data_AF-A0A7V8FPI6-F1
#
_entry.id   AF-A0A7V8FPI6-F1
#
_cell.length_a   1.000
_cell.length_b   1.000
_cell.length_c   1.000
_cell.angle_alpha   90.00
_cell.angle_beta   90.00
_cell.angle_gamma   90.00
#
_symmetry.space_group_name_H-M   'P 1'
#
loop_
_entity.id
_entity.type
_entity.pdbx_description
1 polymer ?
#
loop_
_entity_poly.entity_id
_entity_poly.type
_entity_poly.pdbx_seq_one_letter_code
_entity_poly.pdbx_strand_id
1 'polypeptide(L)'
;MKTKLILASTLCIATALGLVTLTVEHHTLKLAAQERERVQAMYTTSKENELKHYVNMAKTAIQKIAKSDQDEAKMQRQALGVLSQMHFGNDGYFFIYDRLGNLLLDPSQMGLQGVDFCEPSQPAGENQTKLLLQTASQGGGIVRYLWQKPSSQVMAPKMSYVIPVGQWGWILGAGMYLDDVEATLRQIDQDAQQNIEDTQQSIFWIAALSIVLMGLAGLAMNLSNHRVASEKLQRLARRLVRSQEDERVRVARELHDGVVQVMVSSKFLLEAAQVQLQQAQQAPTPPTQPTGRSPHRLLEQGVNRLNDALHEIHRVSHGLRPALLDDLGLTAALELLVTQSREQFPFALQWSRQGQPVELPTAHGPPCSVWCRKP
;
A
#
# COMPACT_ATOMS: atom_id res chain seq x y z
N MET A 1 4.22 20.43 -2.30
CA MET A 1 5.04 19.68 -1.31
C MET A 1 4.41 18.34 -0.93
N LYS A 2 3.13 18.28 -0.53
CA LYS A 2 2.46 17.04 -0.08
C LYS A 2 2.45 15.89 -1.11
N THR A 3 2.21 16.17 -2.38
CA THR A 3 2.22 15.16 -3.46
C THR A 3 3.59 14.52 -3.69
N LYS A 4 4.68 15.28 -3.54
CA LYS A 4 6.06 14.77 -3.65
C LYS A 4 6.41 13.81 -2.51
N LEU A 5 5.92 14.08 -1.29
CA LEU A 5 6.11 13.21 -0.12
C LEU A 5 5.36 11.88 -0.28
N ILE A 6 4.13 11.89 -0.80
CA ILE A 6 3.34 10.68 -1.04
C ILE A 6 3.96 9.81 -2.15
N LEU A 7 4.45 10.43 -3.23
CA LEU A 7 5.18 9.72 -4.29
C LEU A 7 6.47 9.08 -3.77
N ALA A 8 7.23 9.77 -2.93
CA ALA A 8 8.45 9.22 -2.35
C ALA A 8 8.16 8.03 -1.41
N SER A 9 7.13 8.13 -0.56
CA SER A 9 6.77 7.02 0.35
C SER A 9 6.22 5.80 -0.38
N THR A 10 5.38 6.00 -1.39
CA THR A 10 4.84 4.90 -2.20
C THR A 10 5.93 4.20 -3.01
N LEU A 11 6.87 4.96 -3.57
CA LEU A 11 8.04 4.41 -4.25
C LEU A 11 8.92 3.58 -3.32
N CYS A 12 9.21 4.07 -2.10
CA CYS A 12 9.99 3.30 -1.12
C CYS A 12 9.30 1.99 -0.70
N ILE A 13 7.97 1.98 -0.57
CA ILE A 13 7.22 0.76 -0.23
C ILE A 13 7.25 -0.22 -1.40
N ALA A 14 7.03 0.25 -2.62
CA ALA A 14 7.07 -0.59 -3.81
C ALA A 14 8.46 -1.21 -4.04
N THR A 15 9.54 -0.44 -3.84
CA THR A 15 10.90 -0.95 -3.96
C THR A 15 11.23 -1.95 -2.85
N ALA A 16 10.79 -1.70 -1.61
CA ALA A 16 10.96 -2.64 -0.50
C ALA A 16 10.24 -3.97 -0.77
N LEU A 17 8.99 -3.92 -1.24
CA LEU A 17 8.22 -5.12 -1.60
C LEU A 17 8.88 -5.90 -2.74
N GLY A 18 9.34 -5.21 -3.78
CA GLY A 18 10.07 -5.83 -4.90
C GLY A 18 11.38 -6.49 -4.45
N LEU A 19 12.12 -5.86 -3.54
CA LEU A 19 13.32 -6.46 -2.96
C LEU A 19 13.01 -7.71 -2.14
N VAL A 20 11.93 -7.70 -1.35
CA VAL A 20 11.50 -8.87 -0.57
C VAL A 20 11.07 -10.02 -1.49
N THR A 21 10.30 -9.76 -2.54
CA THR A 21 9.91 -10.82 -3.49
C THR A 21 11.12 -11.46 -4.16
N LEU A 22 12.08 -10.64 -4.60
CA LEU A 22 13.32 -11.12 -5.24
C LEU A 22 14.18 -11.95 -4.29
N THR A 23 14.33 -11.54 -3.02
CA THR A 23 15.12 -12.30 -2.05
C THR A 23 14.46 -13.63 -1.70
N VAL A 24 13.14 -13.65 -1.52
CA VAL A 24 12.38 -14.89 -1.26
C VAL A 24 12.51 -15.87 -2.42
N GLU A 25 12.33 -15.41 -3.66
CA GLU A 25 12.48 -16.25 -4.86
C GLU A 25 13.91 -16.80 -4.96
N HIS A 26 14.91 -15.96 -4.74
CA HIS A 26 16.32 -16.40 -4.74
C HIS A 26 16.61 -17.46 -3.67
N HIS A 27 16.12 -17.26 -2.44
CA HIS A 27 16.36 -18.19 -1.34
C HIS A 27 15.62 -19.52 -1.49
N THR A 28 14.37 -19.48 -1.94
CA THR A 28 13.54 -20.69 -2.17
C THR A 28 14.12 -21.54 -3.28
N LEU A 29 14.45 -20.95 -4.43
CA LEU A 29 15.09 -21.68 -5.54
C LEU A 29 16.45 -22.27 -5.16
N LYS A 30 17.26 -21.51 -4.40
CA LYS A 30 18.56 -21.99 -3.93
C LYS A 30 18.42 -23.16 -2.95
N LEU A 31 17.46 -23.09 -2.03
CA LEU A 31 17.20 -24.16 -1.07
C LEU A 31 16.72 -25.43 -1.78
N ALA A 32 15.76 -25.29 -2.70
CA ALA A 32 15.23 -26.39 -3.50
C ALA A 32 16.34 -27.10 -4.30
N ALA A 33 17.23 -26.33 -4.94
CA ALA A 33 18.36 -26.90 -5.67
C ALA A 33 19.31 -27.70 -4.76
N GLN A 34 19.61 -27.18 -3.55
CA GLN A 34 20.46 -27.88 -2.58
C GLN A 34 19.79 -29.14 -2.01
N GLU A 35 18.49 -29.08 -1.75
CA GLU A 35 17.72 -30.23 -1.28
C GLU A 35 17.68 -31.33 -2.34
N ARG A 36 17.39 -30.95 -3.59
CA ARG A 36 17.42 -31.84 -4.74
C ARG A 36 18.76 -32.55 -4.88
N GLU A 37 19.87 -31.82 -4.81
CA GLU A 37 21.23 -32.40 -4.91
C GLU A 37 21.51 -33.38 -3.76
N ARG A 38 21.16 -33.01 -2.53
CA ARG A 38 21.34 -33.89 -1.35
C ARG A 38 20.51 -35.16 -1.45
N VAL A 39 19.23 -35.04 -1.79
CA VAL A 39 18.31 -36.18 -1.93
C VAL A 39 18.79 -37.10 -3.05
N GLN A 40 19.15 -36.55 -4.21
CA GLN A 40 19.65 -37.33 -5.33
C GLN A 40 20.95 -38.08 -4.99
N ALA A 41 21.88 -37.42 -4.29
CA ALA A 41 23.15 -38.03 -3.89
C ALA A 41 22.96 -39.15 -2.86
N MET A 42 22.14 -38.91 -1.81
CA MET A 42 21.82 -39.91 -0.80
C MET A 42 21.09 -41.11 -1.40
N TYR A 43 20.10 -40.86 -2.26
CA TYR A 43 19.35 -41.92 -2.91
C TYR A 43 20.23 -42.76 -3.83
N THR A 44 21.02 -42.10 -4.69
CA THR A 44 21.99 -42.78 -5.57
C THR A 44 22.90 -43.69 -4.76
N THR A 45 23.50 -43.17 -3.69
CA THR A 45 24.43 -43.93 -2.85
C THR A 45 23.74 -45.11 -2.18
N SER A 46 22.51 -44.91 -1.70
CA SER A 46 21.69 -45.98 -1.12
C SER A 46 21.42 -47.09 -2.13
N LYS A 47 21.01 -46.76 -3.37
CA LYS A 47 20.75 -47.74 -4.42
C LYS A 47 22.00 -48.44 -4.94
N GLU A 48 23.11 -47.75 -5.01
CA GLU A 48 24.39 -48.38 -5.35
C GLU A 48 24.80 -49.43 -4.31
N ASN A 49 24.59 -49.15 -3.02
CA ASN A 49 24.84 -50.13 -1.95
C ASN A 49 23.85 -51.30 -2.01
N GLU A 50 22.58 -51.02 -2.27
CA GLU A 50 21.54 -52.04 -2.45
C GLU A 50 21.89 -53.02 -3.58
N LEU A 51 22.27 -52.52 -4.75
CA LEU A 51 22.73 -53.33 -5.88
C LEU A 51 23.99 -54.15 -5.54
N LYS A 52 24.96 -53.55 -4.83
CA LYS A 52 26.14 -54.28 -4.34
C LYS A 52 25.74 -55.44 -3.44
N HIS A 53 24.81 -55.24 -2.51
CA HIS A 53 24.31 -56.30 -1.63
C HIS A 53 23.61 -57.42 -2.42
N TYR A 54 22.74 -57.08 -3.37
CA TYR A 54 22.06 -58.05 -4.23
C TYR A 54 23.03 -58.89 -5.06
N VAL A 55 23.98 -58.24 -5.72
CA VAL A 55 25.01 -58.93 -6.52
C VAL A 55 25.88 -59.81 -5.63
N ASN A 56 26.26 -59.37 -4.43
CA ASN A 56 27.03 -60.19 -3.49
C ASN A 56 26.25 -61.42 -2.99
N MET A 57 24.95 -61.28 -2.76
CA MET A 57 24.08 -62.40 -2.40
C MET A 57 23.97 -63.40 -3.54
N ALA A 58 23.73 -62.94 -4.76
CA ALA A 58 23.70 -63.77 -5.97
C ALA A 58 25.05 -64.45 -6.22
N LYS A 59 26.17 -63.73 -6.07
CA LYS A 59 27.53 -64.30 -6.14
C LYS A 59 27.72 -65.44 -5.15
N THR A 60 27.27 -65.27 -3.91
CA THR A 60 27.39 -66.31 -2.87
C THR A 60 26.57 -67.55 -3.25
N ALA A 61 25.37 -67.37 -3.81
CA ALA A 61 24.55 -68.47 -4.32
C ALA A 61 25.24 -69.23 -5.48
N ILE A 62 25.79 -68.51 -6.46
CA ILE A 62 26.56 -69.09 -7.57
C ILE A 62 27.77 -69.86 -7.03
N GLN A 63 28.54 -69.27 -6.12
CA GLN A 63 29.73 -69.90 -5.54
C GLN A 63 29.41 -71.18 -4.77
N LYS A 64 28.25 -71.25 -4.11
CA LYS A 64 27.79 -72.47 -3.44
C LYS A 64 27.48 -73.58 -4.44
N ILE A 65 26.81 -73.25 -5.55
CA ILE A 65 26.48 -74.21 -6.62
C ILE A 65 27.76 -74.68 -7.33
N ALA A 66 28.69 -73.77 -7.63
CA ALA A 66 29.95 -74.06 -8.31
C ALA A 66 30.91 -74.96 -7.49
N LYS A 67 30.70 -75.12 -6.18
CA LYS A 67 31.46 -76.03 -5.32
C LYS A 67 30.84 -77.43 -5.19
N SER A 68 29.72 -77.69 -5.86
CA SER A 68 29.07 -79.01 -5.83
C SER A 68 29.81 -80.01 -6.72
N ASP A 69 29.76 -81.29 -6.36
CA ASP A 69 30.41 -82.39 -7.11
C ASP A 69 29.53 -82.87 -8.28
N GLN A 70 29.12 -81.93 -9.13
CA GLN A 70 28.25 -82.16 -10.28
C GLN A 70 28.94 -81.75 -11.59
N ASP A 71 28.40 -82.23 -12.71
CA ASP A 71 28.84 -81.79 -14.04
C ASP A 71 28.72 -80.27 -14.20
N GLU A 72 29.72 -79.63 -14.80
CA GLU A 72 29.76 -78.18 -14.98
C GLU A 72 28.49 -77.64 -15.66
N ALA A 73 28.01 -78.31 -16.71
CA ALA A 73 26.81 -77.93 -17.43
C ALA A 73 25.53 -78.00 -16.55
N LYS A 74 25.47 -78.94 -15.58
CA LYS A 74 24.35 -79.03 -14.63
C LYS A 74 24.43 -77.90 -13.60
N MET A 75 25.63 -77.63 -13.07
CA MET A 75 25.85 -76.52 -12.14
C MET A 75 25.51 -75.17 -12.77
N GLN A 76 25.93 -74.94 -14.03
CA GLN A 76 25.61 -73.72 -14.77
C GLN A 76 24.11 -73.55 -14.97
N ARG A 77 23.40 -74.60 -15.43
CA ARG A 77 21.93 -74.55 -15.57
C ARG A 77 21.23 -74.30 -14.25
N GLN A 78 21.70 -74.93 -13.17
CA GLN A 78 21.13 -74.71 -11.84
C GLN A 78 21.34 -73.27 -11.37
N ALA A 79 22.54 -72.71 -11.56
CA ALA A 79 22.84 -71.32 -11.20
C ALA A 79 21.99 -70.34 -11.99
N LEU A 80 21.87 -70.51 -13.31
CA LEU A 80 20.99 -69.70 -14.16
C LEU A 80 19.52 -69.83 -13.73
N GLY A 81 19.06 -71.05 -13.43
CA GLY A 81 17.72 -71.30 -12.94
C GLY A 81 17.39 -70.57 -11.63
N VAL A 82 18.29 -70.62 -10.65
CA VAL A 82 18.13 -69.89 -9.37
C VAL A 82 18.07 -68.38 -9.61
N LEU A 83 19.03 -67.83 -10.36
CA LEU A 83 19.09 -66.38 -10.61
C LEU A 83 17.91 -65.87 -11.43
N SER A 84 17.38 -66.70 -12.33
CA SER A 84 16.23 -66.35 -13.16
C SER A 84 14.95 -66.09 -12.35
N GLN A 85 14.85 -66.68 -11.16
CA GLN A 85 13.73 -66.53 -10.23
C GLN A 85 13.98 -65.46 -9.15
N MET A 86 15.14 -64.81 -9.18
CA MET A 86 15.49 -63.77 -8.22
C MET A 86 15.15 -62.40 -8.82
N HIS A 87 14.22 -61.71 -8.16
CA HIS A 87 13.78 -60.35 -8.50
C HIS A 87 13.74 -59.49 -7.24
N PHE A 88 13.91 -58.18 -7.39
CA PHE A 88 13.89 -57.23 -6.29
C PHE A 88 13.31 -55.89 -6.74
N GLY A 89 12.66 -55.17 -5.81
CA GLY A 89 11.86 -54.00 -6.18
C GLY A 89 10.77 -54.35 -7.19
N ASN A 90 10.36 -53.37 -8.01
CA ASN A 90 9.31 -53.56 -9.02
C ASN A 90 9.84 -54.16 -10.34
N ASP A 91 11.05 -53.76 -10.75
CA ASP A 91 11.63 -54.11 -12.06
C ASP A 91 13.11 -54.47 -11.97
N GLY A 92 13.59 -54.81 -10.77
CA GLY A 92 14.98 -55.17 -10.53
C GLY A 92 15.24 -56.65 -10.76
N TYR A 93 16.27 -56.96 -11.52
CA TYR A 93 16.60 -58.33 -11.91
C TYR A 93 18.12 -58.54 -12.07
N PHE A 94 18.50 -59.82 -12.06
CA PHE A 94 19.87 -60.26 -12.33
C PHE A 94 20.05 -60.63 -13.80
N PHE A 95 21.23 -60.34 -14.34
CA PHE A 95 21.63 -60.73 -15.69
C PHE A 95 23.05 -61.26 -15.69
N ILE A 96 23.36 -62.13 -16.65
CA ILE A 96 24.69 -62.72 -16.81
C ILE A 96 25.14 -62.58 -18.25
N TYR A 97 26.38 -62.11 -18.42
CA TYR A 97 27.14 -62.20 -19.66
C TYR A 97 28.32 -63.17 -19.51
N ASP A 98 28.75 -63.78 -20.60
CA ASP A 98 30.06 -64.41 -20.67
C ASP A 98 31.18 -63.38 -20.93
N ARG A 99 32.44 -63.81 -21.01
CA ARG A 99 33.59 -62.92 -21.28
C ARG A 99 33.61 -62.34 -22.69
N LEU A 100 32.89 -62.96 -23.62
CA LEU A 100 32.81 -62.55 -25.02
C LEU A 100 31.68 -61.54 -25.25
N GLY A 101 30.77 -61.40 -24.28
CA GLY A 101 29.62 -60.51 -24.34
C GLY A 101 28.31 -61.20 -24.68
N ASN A 102 28.27 -62.53 -24.72
CA ASN A 102 27.04 -63.28 -24.96
C ASN A 102 26.16 -63.25 -23.72
N LEU A 103 24.88 -62.93 -23.92
CA LEU A 103 23.89 -62.90 -22.85
C LEU A 103 23.47 -64.32 -22.47
N LEU A 104 23.82 -64.75 -21.25
CA LEU A 104 23.45 -66.07 -20.72
C LEU A 104 22.14 -66.05 -19.93
N LEU A 105 21.79 -64.90 -19.34
CA LEU A 105 20.56 -64.72 -18.58
C LEU A 105 20.12 -63.25 -18.63
N ASP A 106 18.89 -63.00 -19.11
CA ASP A 106 18.12 -61.80 -18.80
C ASP A 106 16.62 -62.20 -18.69
N PRO A 107 16.05 -62.22 -17.47
CA PRO A 107 14.65 -62.58 -17.25
C PRO A 107 13.66 -61.69 -18.00
N SER A 108 14.00 -60.41 -18.22
CA SER A 108 13.15 -59.47 -18.94
C SER A 108 13.06 -59.73 -20.44
N GLN A 109 13.98 -60.54 -20.96
CA GLN A 109 14.10 -60.88 -22.38
C GLN A 109 13.90 -62.37 -22.65
N MET A 110 13.29 -63.15 -21.75
CA MET A 110 13.16 -64.61 -21.90
C MET A 110 12.44 -65.12 -23.17
N GLY A 111 11.89 -64.24 -24.02
CA GLY A 111 11.49 -64.56 -25.40
C GLY A 111 12.63 -64.57 -26.43
N LEU A 112 13.88 -64.26 -26.06
CA LEU A 112 15.04 -64.05 -26.94
C LEU A 112 16.20 -65.02 -26.67
N GLN A 113 15.94 -66.19 -26.07
CA GLN A 113 16.97 -67.22 -25.87
C GLN A 113 17.59 -67.64 -27.21
N GLY A 114 18.90 -67.41 -27.37
CA GLY A 114 19.67 -67.81 -28.56
C GLY A 114 19.98 -66.70 -29.55
N VAL A 115 19.65 -65.44 -29.27
CA VAL A 115 20.11 -64.30 -30.08
C VAL A 115 21.52 -63.93 -29.63
N ASP A 116 22.49 -64.16 -30.51
CA ASP A 116 23.87 -63.72 -30.34
C ASP A 116 23.91 -62.18 -30.45
N PHE A 117 24.10 -61.49 -29.32
CA PHE A 117 24.16 -60.02 -29.27
C PHE A 117 25.45 -59.45 -29.88
N CYS A 118 26.32 -60.30 -30.46
CA CYS A 118 27.42 -59.86 -31.30
C CYS A 118 27.04 -59.65 -32.78
N GLU A 119 25.77 -59.85 -33.19
CA GLU A 119 25.34 -59.41 -34.52
C GLU A 119 25.10 -57.88 -34.58
N PRO A 120 25.63 -57.16 -35.59
CA PRO A 120 25.65 -55.68 -35.64
C PRO A 120 24.29 -55.00 -35.90
N SER A 121 23.16 -55.66 -35.60
CA SER A 121 21.84 -55.29 -36.10
C SER A 121 20.90 -54.67 -35.05
N GLN A 122 21.34 -54.48 -33.80
CA GLN A 122 20.59 -53.67 -32.82
C GLN A 122 21.48 -52.58 -32.19
N PRO A 123 21.46 -51.34 -32.74
CA PRO A 123 22.33 -50.24 -32.32
C PRO A 123 22.19 -49.79 -30.85
N ALA A 124 21.14 -50.23 -30.15
CA ALA A 124 20.81 -49.72 -28.82
C ALA A 124 21.45 -50.49 -27.65
N GLY A 125 22.18 -51.59 -27.89
CA GLY A 125 22.74 -52.44 -26.81
C GLY A 125 24.25 -52.68 -26.86
N GLU A 126 24.89 -52.60 -28.03
CA GLU A 126 26.29 -53.00 -28.20
C GLU A 126 27.27 -52.13 -27.39
N ASN A 127 27.01 -50.83 -27.32
CA ASN A 127 27.85 -49.90 -26.55
C ASN A 127 27.69 -50.11 -25.04
N GLN A 128 26.49 -50.48 -24.58
CA GLN A 128 26.19 -50.75 -23.18
C GLN A 128 26.88 -52.05 -22.75
N THR A 129 26.79 -53.11 -23.55
CA THR A 129 27.45 -54.39 -23.25
C THR A 129 28.97 -54.23 -23.16
N LYS A 130 29.58 -53.48 -24.09
CA LYS A 130 31.02 -53.15 -24.02
C LYS A 130 31.39 -52.43 -22.71
N LEU A 131 30.58 -51.45 -22.30
CA LEU A 131 30.81 -50.71 -21.06
C LEU A 131 30.68 -51.62 -19.83
N LEU A 132 29.68 -52.50 -19.78
CA LEU A 132 29.49 -53.48 -18.71
C LEU A 132 30.67 -54.47 -18.62
N LEU A 133 31.11 -55.01 -19.76
CA LEU A 133 32.26 -55.91 -19.86
C LEU A 133 33.54 -55.25 -19.36
N GLN A 134 33.80 -54.02 -19.83
CA GLN A 134 34.97 -53.24 -19.44
C GLN A 134 34.98 -52.96 -17.94
N THR A 135 33.87 -52.49 -17.38
CA THR A 135 33.74 -52.23 -15.93
C THR A 135 33.93 -53.51 -15.12
N ALA A 136 33.36 -54.63 -15.55
CA ALA A 136 33.57 -55.92 -14.89
C ALA A 136 35.04 -56.37 -14.93
N SER A 137 35.73 -56.19 -16.06
CA SER A 137 37.16 -56.53 -16.20
C SER A 137 38.07 -55.75 -15.25
N GLN A 138 37.65 -54.56 -14.81
CA GLN A 138 38.39 -53.69 -13.88
C GLN A 138 38.15 -54.02 -12.41
N GLY A 139 37.47 -55.15 -12.13
CA GLY A 139 37.12 -55.59 -10.77
C GLY A 139 35.67 -55.32 -10.38
N GLY A 140 34.88 -54.75 -11.30
CA GLY A 140 33.47 -54.45 -11.11
C GLY A 140 33.19 -53.01 -10.71
N GLY A 141 31.94 -52.60 -10.88
CA GLY A 141 31.56 -51.20 -10.74
C GLY A 141 30.12 -50.91 -11.15
N ILE A 142 29.73 -49.66 -10.96
CA ILE A 142 28.41 -49.14 -11.34
C ILE A 142 28.46 -48.65 -12.78
N VAL A 143 27.43 -49.00 -13.55
CA VAL A 143 27.23 -48.56 -14.93
C VAL A 143 25.81 -48.04 -15.08
N ARG A 144 25.66 -46.87 -15.70
CA ARG A 144 24.36 -46.22 -15.97
C ARG A 144 24.14 -46.15 -17.46
N TYR A 145 22.97 -46.59 -17.93
CA TYR A 145 22.61 -46.64 -19.34
C TYR A 145 21.09 -46.64 -19.52
N LEU A 146 20.62 -46.35 -20.72
CA LEU A 146 19.20 -46.49 -21.05
C LEU A 146 18.92 -47.95 -21.40
N TRP A 147 17.87 -48.53 -20.82
CA TRP A 147 17.42 -49.88 -21.11
C TRP A 147 15.90 -49.97 -21.09
N GLN A 148 15.35 -50.95 -21.79
CA GLN A 148 13.92 -51.17 -21.86
C GLN A 148 13.40 -51.74 -20.53
N LYS A 149 12.45 -51.05 -19.91
CA LYS A 149 11.84 -51.45 -18.65
C LYS A 149 10.90 -52.65 -18.85
N PRO A 150 11.00 -53.74 -18.05
CA PRO A 150 10.19 -54.95 -18.27
C PRO A 150 8.68 -54.70 -18.18
N SER A 151 8.23 -53.94 -17.18
CA SER A 151 6.80 -53.66 -16.96
C SER A 151 6.16 -52.77 -18.02
N SER A 152 6.86 -51.73 -18.50
CA SER A 152 6.29 -50.73 -19.42
C SER A 152 6.76 -50.86 -20.86
N GLN A 153 7.82 -51.62 -21.11
CA GLN A 153 8.47 -51.76 -22.43
C GLN A 153 9.02 -50.42 -22.99
N VAL A 154 9.16 -49.40 -22.14
CA VAL A 154 9.72 -48.08 -22.51
C VAL A 154 11.20 -48.01 -22.12
N MET A 155 12.00 -47.32 -22.94
CA MET A 155 13.40 -47.02 -22.61
C MET A 155 13.47 -46.08 -21.40
N ALA A 156 14.16 -46.51 -20.34
CA ALA A 156 14.31 -45.74 -19.11
C ALA A 156 15.75 -45.80 -18.58
N PRO A 157 16.19 -44.80 -17.79
CA PRO A 157 17.50 -44.84 -17.12
C PRO A 157 17.60 -46.02 -16.17
N LYS A 158 18.57 -46.91 -16.44
CA LYS A 158 18.90 -48.08 -15.64
C LYS A 158 20.29 -47.92 -15.03
N MET A 159 20.38 -48.19 -13.73
CA MET A 159 21.64 -48.33 -13.01
C MET A 159 21.90 -49.81 -12.80
N SER A 160 23.11 -50.28 -13.10
CA SER A 160 23.54 -51.65 -12.83
C SER A 160 24.85 -51.70 -12.09
N TYR A 161 25.01 -52.68 -11.22
CA TYR A 161 26.30 -53.05 -10.64
C TYR A 161 26.74 -54.37 -11.26
N VAL A 162 27.95 -54.42 -11.81
CA VAL A 162 28.50 -55.62 -12.47
C VAL A 162 29.79 -56.04 -11.82
N ILE A 163 29.99 -57.36 -11.67
CA ILE A 163 31.24 -57.95 -11.20
C ILE A 163 31.57 -59.23 -11.98
N PRO A 164 32.85 -59.60 -12.11
CA PRO A 164 33.22 -60.94 -12.53
C PRO A 164 32.88 -61.94 -11.42
N VAL A 165 32.32 -63.10 -11.78
CA VAL A 165 31.91 -64.14 -10.83
C VAL A 165 32.18 -65.55 -11.36
N GLY A 166 32.50 -66.44 -10.42
CA GLY A 166 32.62 -67.87 -10.67
C GLY A 166 33.86 -68.25 -11.48
N GLN A 167 34.12 -69.56 -11.55
CA GLN A 167 35.21 -70.11 -12.35
C GLN A 167 34.90 -70.12 -13.86
N TRP A 168 33.62 -69.98 -14.22
CA TRP A 168 33.13 -69.99 -15.61
C TRP A 168 33.40 -68.68 -16.36
N GLY A 169 34.02 -67.70 -15.71
CA GLY A 169 34.32 -66.41 -16.32
C GLY A 169 33.08 -65.54 -16.56
N TRP A 170 32.00 -65.78 -15.83
CA TRP A 170 30.76 -65.00 -15.97
C TRP A 170 30.92 -63.58 -15.43
N ILE A 171 30.13 -62.69 -16.00
CA ILE A 171 29.92 -61.35 -15.50
C ILE A 171 28.50 -61.28 -15.00
N LEU A 172 28.35 -61.17 -13.68
CA LEU A 172 27.08 -61.05 -13.01
C LEU A 172 26.76 -59.59 -12.83
N GLY A 173 25.59 -59.19 -13.29
CA GLY A 173 25.02 -57.88 -13.04
C GLY A 173 23.68 -57.97 -12.31
N ALA A 174 23.38 -56.93 -11.55
CA ALA A 174 22.03 -56.63 -11.11
C ALA A 174 21.72 -55.20 -11.50
N GLY A 175 20.50 -54.92 -11.95
CA GLY A 175 20.11 -53.59 -12.37
C GLY A 175 18.73 -53.18 -11.87
N MET A 176 18.54 -51.88 -11.71
CA MET A 176 17.28 -51.26 -11.31
C MET A 176 17.08 -49.90 -12.01
N TYR A 177 15.83 -49.44 -12.04
CA TYR A 177 15.43 -48.17 -12.64
C TYR A 177 15.37 -47.07 -11.58
N LEU A 178 15.57 -45.80 -12.00
CA LEU A 178 15.69 -44.62 -11.13
C LEU A 178 14.48 -43.67 -11.20
N ASP A 179 13.38 -44.11 -11.80
CA ASP A 179 12.18 -43.32 -12.08
C ASP A 179 11.45 -42.82 -10.82
N ASP A 180 11.43 -43.61 -9.74
CA ASP A 180 10.84 -43.19 -8.45
C ASP A 180 11.55 -41.95 -7.87
N VAL A 181 12.85 -41.79 -8.16
CA VAL A 181 13.64 -40.62 -7.77
C VAL A 181 13.21 -39.41 -8.55
N GLU A 182 13.06 -39.56 -9.86
CA GLU A 182 12.66 -38.45 -10.72
C GLU A 182 11.26 -37.94 -10.37
N ALA A 183 10.35 -38.84 -9.96
CA ALA A 183 9.06 -38.46 -9.40
C ALA A 183 9.23 -37.63 -8.10
N THR A 184 10.07 -38.10 -7.17
CA THR A 184 10.33 -37.39 -5.91
C THR A 184 11.02 -36.03 -6.13
N LEU A 185 12.01 -35.95 -7.02
CA LEU A 185 12.69 -34.69 -7.34
C LEU A 185 11.76 -33.70 -8.04
N ARG A 186 10.83 -34.18 -8.89
CA ARG A 186 9.79 -33.34 -9.49
C ARG A 186 8.84 -32.79 -8.44
N GLN A 187 8.51 -33.57 -7.42
CA GLN A 187 7.69 -33.10 -6.31
C GLN A 187 8.39 -31.97 -5.53
N ILE A 188 9.70 -32.08 -5.27
CA ILE A 188 10.49 -31.00 -4.66
C ILE A 188 10.45 -29.73 -5.52
N ASP A 189 10.61 -29.87 -6.84
CA ASP A 189 10.52 -28.72 -7.76
C ASP A 189 9.12 -28.07 -7.72
N GLN A 190 8.05 -28.88 -7.65
CA GLN A 190 6.66 -28.42 -7.56
C GLN A 190 6.37 -27.72 -6.24
N ASP A 191 6.81 -28.29 -5.11
CA ASP A 191 6.65 -27.70 -3.78
C ASP A 191 7.37 -26.34 -3.70
N ALA A 192 8.54 -26.21 -4.32
CA ALA A 192 9.26 -24.95 -4.40
C ALA A 192 8.46 -23.88 -5.17
N GLN A 193 7.86 -24.24 -6.31
CA GLN A 193 7.02 -23.33 -7.10
C GLN A 193 5.76 -22.90 -6.33
N GLN A 194 5.08 -23.85 -5.70
CA GLN A 194 3.87 -23.56 -4.93
C GLN A 194 4.16 -22.65 -3.74
N ASN A 195 5.26 -22.90 -3.01
CA ASN A 195 5.71 -22.03 -1.93
C ASN A 195 6.03 -20.60 -2.42
N ILE A 196 6.58 -20.44 -3.62
CA ILE A 196 6.82 -19.13 -4.23
C ILE A 196 5.49 -18.42 -4.52
N GLU A 197 4.53 -19.10 -5.17
CA GLU A 197 3.22 -18.54 -5.49
C GLU A 197 2.44 -18.11 -4.24
N ASP A 198 2.37 -18.98 -3.23
CA ASP A 198 1.68 -18.70 -1.96
C ASP A 198 2.31 -17.53 -1.20
N THR A 199 3.65 -17.44 -1.22
CA THR A 199 4.36 -16.33 -0.57
C THR A 199 4.15 -15.02 -1.33
N GLN A 200 4.17 -15.05 -2.67
CA GLN A 200 3.86 -13.87 -3.51
C GLN A 200 2.42 -13.39 -3.28
N GLN A 201 1.45 -14.30 -3.22
CA GLN A 201 0.05 -13.97 -2.94
C GLN A 201 -0.12 -13.35 -1.55
N SER A 202 0.59 -13.88 -0.54
CA SER A 202 0.58 -13.33 0.82
C SER A 202 1.16 -11.92 0.88
N ILE A 203 2.28 -11.66 0.21
CA ILE A 203 2.89 -10.32 0.11
C ILE A 203 1.93 -9.33 -0.56
N PHE A 204 1.23 -9.76 -1.63
CA PHE A 204 0.25 -8.93 -2.32
C PHE A 204 -0.90 -8.52 -1.39
N TRP A 205 -1.48 -9.47 -0.64
CA TRP A 205 -2.55 -9.17 0.32
C TRP A 205 -2.09 -8.22 1.44
N ILE A 206 -0.89 -8.41 1.98
CA ILE A 206 -0.31 -7.52 3.00
C ILE A 206 -0.10 -6.11 2.43
N ALA A 207 0.41 -6.00 1.20
CA ALA A 207 0.59 -4.73 0.51
C ALA A 207 -0.75 -4.01 0.26
N ALA A 208 -1.75 -4.73 -0.25
CA ALA A 208 -3.09 -4.20 -0.49
C ALA A 208 -3.73 -3.69 0.82
N LEU A 209 -3.65 -4.46 1.90
CA LEU A 209 -4.14 -4.07 3.22
C LEU A 209 -3.44 -2.81 3.73
N SER A 210 -2.12 -2.71 3.55
CA SER A 210 -1.32 -1.56 3.98
C SER A 210 -1.73 -0.28 3.24
N ILE A 211 -1.97 -0.36 1.93
CA ILE A 211 -2.44 0.77 1.11
C ILE A 211 -3.82 1.24 1.57
N VAL A 212 -4.75 0.30 1.83
CA VAL A 212 -6.10 0.62 2.32
C VAL A 212 -6.03 1.32 3.67
N LEU A 213 -5.24 0.80 4.62
CA LEU A 213 -5.06 1.42 5.94
C LEU A 213 -4.46 2.83 5.84
N MET A 214 -3.47 3.03 4.97
CA MET A 214 -2.85 4.33 4.76
C MET A 214 -3.84 5.34 4.14
N GLY A 215 -4.67 4.88 3.20
CA GLY A 215 -5.76 5.67 2.63
C GLY A 215 -6.81 6.08 3.66
N LEU A 216 -7.25 5.14 4.51
CA LEU A 216 -8.20 5.40 5.59
C LEU A 216 -7.64 6.39 6.62
N ALA A 217 -6.38 6.22 7.03
CA ALA A 217 -5.71 7.13 7.95
C ALA A 217 -5.60 8.54 7.35
N GLY A 218 -5.25 8.65 6.06
CA GLY A 218 -5.19 9.92 5.33
C GLY A 218 -6.55 10.62 5.26
N LEU A 219 -7.63 9.87 4.97
CA LEU A 219 -8.99 10.40 4.92
C LEU A 219 -9.45 10.89 6.31
N ALA A 220 -9.19 10.11 7.37
CA ALA A 220 -9.53 10.46 8.74
C ALA A 220 -8.80 11.74 9.19
N MET A 221 -7.49 11.85 8.91
CA MET A 221 -6.72 13.07 9.16
C MET A 221 -7.26 14.28 8.39
N ASN A 222 -7.64 14.10 7.12
CA ASN A 222 -8.18 15.19 6.30
C ASN A 222 -9.52 15.71 6.85
N LEU A 223 -10.43 14.80 7.21
CA LEU A 223 -11.72 15.14 7.83
C LEU A 223 -11.52 15.86 9.17
N SER A 224 -10.59 15.39 10.00
CA SER A 224 -10.25 16.03 11.28
C SER A 224 -9.73 17.46 11.07
N ASN A 225 -8.80 17.64 10.13
CA ASN A 225 -8.27 18.97 9.79
C ASN A 225 -9.37 19.92 9.29
N HIS A 226 -10.29 19.44 8.45
CA HIS A 226 -11.43 20.23 7.99
C HIS A 226 -12.38 20.62 9.12
N ARG A 227 -12.64 19.73 10.07
CA ARG A 227 -13.46 20.03 11.27
C ARG A 227 -12.80 21.12 12.12
N VAL A 228 -11.52 20.95 12.45
CA VAL A 228 -10.76 21.93 13.26
C VAL A 228 -10.67 23.29 12.55
N ALA A 229 -10.47 23.33 11.23
CA ALA A 229 -10.45 24.56 10.45
C ALA A 229 -11.81 25.27 10.48
N SER A 230 -12.90 24.51 10.31
CA SER A 230 -14.28 25.05 10.34
C SER A 230 -14.62 25.64 11.71
N GLU A 231 -14.25 24.96 12.80
CA GLU A 231 -14.43 25.49 14.15
C GLU A 231 -13.65 26.79 14.39
N LYS A 232 -12.38 26.86 13.93
CA LYS A 232 -11.57 28.08 14.05
C LYS A 232 -12.21 29.24 13.29
N LEU A 233 -12.71 29.00 12.08
CA LEU A 233 -13.38 30.01 11.27
C LEU A 233 -14.65 30.54 11.98
N GLN A 234 -15.49 29.64 12.49
CA GLN A 234 -16.69 30.02 13.23
C GLN A 234 -16.37 30.81 14.51
N ARG A 235 -15.31 30.45 15.24
CA ARG A 235 -14.88 31.19 16.45
C ARG A 235 -14.43 32.61 16.11
N LEU A 236 -13.67 32.79 15.03
CA LEU A 236 -13.23 34.11 14.56
C LEU A 236 -14.42 34.96 14.08
N ALA A 237 -15.32 34.38 13.28
CA ALA A 237 -16.53 35.05 12.81
C ALA A 237 -17.39 35.54 13.99
N ARG A 238 -17.63 34.67 15.00
CA ARG A 238 -18.37 35.06 16.21
C ARG A 238 -17.68 36.16 17.01
N ARG A 239 -16.35 36.15 17.12
CA ARG A 239 -15.59 37.22 17.79
C ARG A 239 -15.70 38.55 17.05
N LEU A 240 -15.65 38.52 15.71
CA LEU A 240 -15.80 39.73 14.90
C LEU A 240 -17.21 40.34 15.08
N VAL A 241 -18.25 39.51 15.01
CA VAL A 241 -19.64 39.97 15.21
C VAL A 241 -19.82 40.55 16.61
N ARG A 242 -19.37 39.85 17.66
CA ARG A 242 -19.45 40.37 19.04
C ARG A 242 -18.67 41.67 19.22
N SER A 243 -17.47 41.76 18.68
CA SER A 243 -16.67 42.99 18.76
C SER A 243 -17.36 44.16 18.05
N GLN A 244 -18.05 43.92 16.94
CA GLN A 244 -18.83 44.94 16.23
C GLN A 244 -20.07 45.35 17.02
N GLU A 245 -20.78 44.41 17.65
CA GLU A 245 -21.93 44.70 18.52
C GLU A 245 -21.51 45.48 19.77
N ASP A 246 -20.45 45.07 20.45
CA ASP A 246 -19.90 45.75 21.62
C ASP A 246 -19.49 47.18 21.29
N GLU A 247 -18.88 47.40 20.12
CA GLU A 247 -18.52 48.73 19.67
C GLU A 247 -19.76 49.59 19.35
N ARG A 248 -20.77 49.01 18.69
CA ARG A 248 -22.05 49.70 18.46
C ARG A 248 -22.72 50.11 19.77
N VAL A 249 -22.73 49.23 20.77
CA VAL A 249 -23.32 49.53 22.09
C VAL A 249 -22.50 50.58 22.83
N ARG A 250 -21.16 50.53 22.75
CA ARG A 250 -20.27 51.54 23.32
C ARG A 250 -20.54 52.91 22.71
N VAL A 251 -20.53 53.00 21.39
CA VAL A 251 -20.77 54.25 20.65
C VAL A 251 -22.17 54.80 20.96
N ALA A 252 -23.19 53.94 21.00
CA ALA A 252 -24.55 54.37 21.37
C ALA A 252 -24.62 54.96 22.79
N ARG A 253 -23.88 54.36 23.75
CA ARG A 253 -23.81 54.85 25.13
C ARG A 253 -23.08 56.18 25.22
N GLU A 254 -21.91 56.30 24.59
CA GLU A 254 -21.13 57.55 24.58
C GLU A 254 -21.89 58.70 23.90
N LEU A 255 -22.62 58.39 22.82
CA LEU A 255 -23.51 59.34 22.17
C LEU A 255 -24.66 59.77 23.10
N HIS A 256 -25.34 58.81 23.71
CA HIS A 256 -26.48 59.08 24.60
C HIS A 256 -26.05 59.95 25.80
N ASP A 257 -24.95 59.59 26.46
CA ASP A 257 -24.46 60.31 27.64
C ASP A 257 -24.07 61.75 27.29
N GLY A 258 -23.34 61.95 26.18
CA GLY A 258 -22.96 63.28 25.71
C GLY A 258 -24.16 64.15 25.35
N VAL A 259 -25.13 63.60 24.63
CA VAL A 259 -26.34 64.33 24.19
C VAL A 259 -27.24 64.69 25.37
N VAL A 260 -27.49 63.74 26.28
CA VAL A 260 -28.33 63.97 27.47
C VAL A 260 -27.71 65.05 28.34
N GLN A 261 -26.40 65.05 28.53
CA GLN A 261 -25.72 66.09 29.30
C GLN A 261 -25.90 67.49 28.70
N VAL A 262 -25.79 67.63 27.37
CA VAL A 262 -25.99 68.92 26.71
C VAL A 262 -27.46 69.36 26.79
N MET A 263 -28.42 68.45 26.58
CA MET A 263 -29.85 68.73 26.71
C MET A 263 -30.22 69.20 28.12
N VAL A 264 -29.74 68.50 29.15
CA VAL A 264 -29.98 68.88 30.55
C VAL A 264 -29.38 70.26 30.86
N SER A 265 -28.14 70.51 30.44
CA SER A 265 -27.49 71.81 30.65
C SER A 265 -28.25 72.96 29.97
N SER A 266 -28.79 72.71 28.78
CA SER A 266 -29.55 73.69 28.01
C SER A 266 -30.91 73.95 28.64
N LYS A 267 -31.62 72.90 29.10
CA LYS A 267 -32.87 73.01 29.87
C LYS A 267 -32.69 73.89 31.11
N PHE A 268 -31.64 73.67 31.89
CA PHE A 268 -31.36 74.51 33.07
C PHE A 268 -31.12 75.98 32.72
N LEU A 269 -30.38 76.26 31.62
CA LEU A 269 -30.15 77.63 31.15
C LEU A 269 -31.46 78.32 30.74
N LEU A 270 -32.35 77.59 30.05
CA LEU A 270 -33.65 78.10 29.61
C LEU A 270 -34.61 78.30 30.80
N GLU A 271 -34.67 77.35 31.75
CA GLU A 271 -35.47 77.49 32.97
C GLU A 271 -35.00 78.66 33.84
N ALA A 272 -33.68 78.86 33.97
CA ALA A 272 -33.11 80.00 34.67
C ALA A 272 -33.46 81.33 33.99
N ALA A 273 -33.44 81.37 32.65
CA ALA A 273 -33.88 82.54 31.88
C ALA A 273 -35.37 82.83 32.10
N GLN A 274 -36.22 81.80 32.09
CA GLN A 274 -37.67 81.92 32.30
C GLN A 274 -38.01 82.45 33.69
N VAL A 275 -37.37 81.95 34.74
CA VAL A 275 -37.57 82.42 36.12
C VAL A 275 -37.19 83.89 36.26
N GLN A 276 -36.07 84.30 35.66
CA GLN A 276 -35.64 85.72 35.68
C GLN A 276 -36.60 86.63 34.91
N LEU A 277 -37.15 86.17 33.78
CA LEU A 277 -38.16 86.92 33.02
C LEU A 277 -39.47 87.06 33.80
N GLN A 278 -39.94 86.01 34.48
CA GLN A 278 -41.14 86.07 35.32
C GLN A 278 -40.96 87.02 36.52
N GLN A 279 -39.79 86.99 37.17
CA GLN A 279 -39.47 87.92 38.26
C GLN A 279 -39.40 89.36 37.77
N ALA A 280 -38.81 89.61 36.60
CA ALA A 280 -38.77 90.93 35.99
C ALA A 280 -40.16 91.46 35.60
N GLN A 281 -41.11 90.59 35.25
CA GLN A 281 -42.51 90.95 34.96
C GLN A 281 -43.35 91.22 36.21
N GLN A 282 -42.98 90.66 37.36
CA GLN A 282 -43.72 90.81 38.63
C GLN A 282 -43.18 91.95 39.52
N ALA A 283 -42.06 92.59 39.16
CA ALA A 283 -41.49 93.71 39.90
C ALA A 283 -42.28 95.02 39.66
N PRO A 284 -42.73 95.76 40.69
CA PRO A 284 -43.51 97.00 40.54
C PRO A 284 -42.74 98.21 39.98
N THR A 285 -41.41 98.12 39.84
CA THR A 285 -40.54 99.21 39.38
C THR A 285 -39.42 98.68 38.47
N PRO A 286 -39.05 99.42 37.41
CA PRO A 286 -37.96 99.01 36.52
C PRO A 286 -36.62 99.02 37.28
N PRO A 287 -35.81 97.95 37.22
CA PRO A 287 -34.55 97.88 37.96
C PRO A 287 -33.48 98.81 37.37
N THR A 288 -32.84 99.60 38.24
CA THR A 288 -31.85 100.62 37.86
C THR A 288 -30.41 100.12 37.74
N GLN A 289 -30.12 98.81 37.90
CA GLN A 289 -28.77 98.27 37.68
C GLN A 289 -28.79 96.81 37.18
N PRO A 290 -27.95 96.42 36.22
CA PRO A 290 -27.86 95.04 35.71
C PRO A 290 -26.92 94.20 36.59
N THR A 291 -27.40 93.67 37.71
CA THR A 291 -26.63 92.76 38.58
C THR A 291 -26.95 91.29 38.36
N GLY A 292 -27.06 90.88 37.08
CA GLY A 292 -27.19 89.49 36.66
C GLY A 292 -27.01 89.35 35.15
N ARG A 293 -26.63 88.15 34.66
CA ARG A 293 -26.64 87.85 33.22
C ARG A 293 -28.03 88.16 32.67
N SER A 294 -28.13 88.94 31.60
CA SER A 294 -29.44 89.29 31.06
C SER A 294 -30.19 88.02 30.64
N PRO A 295 -31.50 87.91 30.94
CA PRO A 295 -32.29 86.72 30.60
C PRO A 295 -32.23 86.40 29.11
N HIS A 296 -32.11 87.43 28.27
CA HIS A 296 -31.93 87.28 26.83
C HIS A 296 -30.63 86.54 26.45
N ARG A 297 -29.52 86.76 27.18
CA ARG A 297 -28.26 86.03 26.95
C ARG A 297 -28.31 84.59 27.44
N LEU A 298 -29.04 84.31 28.52
CA LEU A 298 -29.23 82.93 29.00
C LEU A 298 -30.08 82.11 28.02
N LEU A 299 -31.12 82.74 27.46
CA LEU A 299 -31.95 82.15 26.40
C LEU A 299 -31.12 81.87 25.14
N GLU A 300 -30.35 82.85 24.68
CA GLU A 300 -29.47 82.72 23.51
C GLU A 300 -28.40 81.63 23.71
N GLN A 301 -27.78 81.56 24.89
CA GLN A 301 -26.83 80.49 25.23
C GLN A 301 -27.49 79.11 25.29
N GLY A 302 -28.71 79.00 25.83
CA GLY A 302 -29.46 77.75 25.88
C GLY A 302 -29.85 77.25 24.48
N VAL A 303 -30.32 78.16 23.61
CA VAL A 303 -30.68 77.85 22.22
C VAL A 303 -29.45 77.45 21.40
N ASN A 304 -28.34 78.18 21.53
CA ASN A 304 -27.10 77.85 20.80
C ASN A 304 -26.56 76.47 21.21
N ARG A 305 -26.56 76.13 22.51
CA ARG A 305 -26.16 74.80 22.96
C ARG A 305 -27.06 73.67 22.46
N LEU A 306 -28.36 73.91 22.32
CA LEU A 306 -29.27 72.93 21.71
C LEU A 306 -28.98 72.74 20.23
N ASN A 307 -28.70 73.82 19.50
CA ASN A 307 -28.34 73.74 18.08
C ASN A 307 -27.01 72.99 17.89
N ASP A 308 -26.01 73.25 18.72
CA ASP A 308 -24.74 72.52 18.69
C ASP A 308 -24.94 71.01 18.96
N ALA A 309 -25.79 70.66 19.94
CA ALA A 309 -26.14 69.25 20.21
C ALA A 309 -26.90 68.59 19.06
N LEU A 310 -27.82 69.31 18.42
CA LEU A 310 -28.58 68.84 17.26
C LEU A 310 -27.65 68.57 16.07
N HIS A 311 -26.69 69.46 15.83
CA HIS A 311 -25.68 69.25 14.79
C HIS A 311 -24.77 68.06 15.09
N GLU A 312 -24.37 67.85 16.34
CA GLU A 312 -23.54 66.70 16.72
C GLU A 312 -24.28 65.36 16.59
N ILE A 313 -25.55 65.29 17.01
CA ILE A 313 -26.41 64.12 16.80
C ILE A 313 -26.57 63.83 15.31
N HIS A 314 -26.85 64.86 14.51
CA HIS A 314 -27.04 64.71 13.08
C HIS A 314 -25.76 64.23 12.39
N ARG A 315 -24.60 64.76 12.79
CA ARG A 315 -23.28 64.34 12.30
C ARG A 315 -22.98 62.87 12.63
N VAL A 316 -23.21 62.44 13.88
CA VAL A 316 -22.96 61.05 14.28
C VAL A 316 -23.99 60.09 13.70
N SER A 317 -25.26 60.48 13.60
CA SER A 317 -26.30 59.69 12.94
C SER A 317 -25.97 59.43 11.46
N HIS A 318 -25.47 60.44 10.73
CA HIS A 318 -24.96 60.26 9.37
C HIS A 318 -23.66 59.44 9.30
N GLY A 319 -22.81 59.48 10.32
CA GLY A 319 -21.61 58.65 10.43
C GLY A 319 -21.91 57.17 10.71
N LEU A 320 -22.99 56.86 11.41
CA LEU A 320 -23.39 55.50 11.82
C LEU A 320 -24.10 54.69 10.72
N ARG A 321 -24.63 55.38 9.70
CA ARG A 321 -25.15 54.77 8.47
C ARG A 321 -25.06 55.82 7.36
N PRO A 322 -24.10 55.73 6.42
CA PRO A 322 -23.98 56.72 5.36
C PRO A 322 -25.27 56.70 4.53
N ALA A 323 -26.06 57.77 4.56
CA ALA A 323 -27.24 57.89 3.70
C ALA A 323 -26.88 57.73 2.21
N LEU A 324 -25.65 58.12 1.83
CA LEU A 324 -25.06 57.85 0.51
C LEU A 324 -25.01 56.36 0.14
N LEU A 325 -24.86 55.46 1.12
CA LEU A 325 -24.86 54.01 0.86
C LEU A 325 -26.26 53.52 0.50
N ASP A 326 -27.30 54.07 1.14
CA ASP A 326 -28.70 53.68 0.93
C ASP A 326 -29.29 54.35 -0.34
N ASP A 327 -28.93 55.61 -0.65
CA ASP A 327 -29.51 56.39 -1.77
C ASP A 327 -28.71 56.32 -3.08
N LEU A 328 -27.37 56.23 -3.00
CA LEU A 328 -26.46 56.29 -4.17
C LEU A 328 -25.61 55.02 -4.34
N GLY A 329 -25.72 54.09 -3.40
CA GLY A 329 -25.06 52.79 -3.44
C GLY A 329 -23.56 52.82 -3.04
N LEU A 330 -23.00 51.62 -2.91
CA LEU A 330 -21.64 51.37 -2.42
C LEU A 330 -20.54 52.14 -3.16
N THR A 331 -20.69 52.33 -4.48
CA THR A 331 -19.66 53.00 -5.28
C THR A 331 -19.52 54.47 -4.87
N ALA A 332 -20.64 55.19 -4.82
CA ALA A 332 -20.64 56.61 -4.48
C ALA A 332 -20.18 56.84 -3.03
N ALA A 333 -20.59 55.98 -2.11
CA ALA A 333 -20.16 56.04 -0.72
C ALA A 333 -18.63 55.85 -0.57
N LEU A 334 -18.02 54.91 -1.30
CA LEU A 334 -16.57 54.68 -1.27
C LEU A 334 -15.76 55.81 -1.91
N GLU A 335 -16.26 56.40 -2.99
CA GLU A 335 -15.62 57.54 -3.65
C GLU A 335 -15.59 58.78 -2.74
N LEU A 336 -16.70 59.04 -2.04
CA LEU A 336 -16.78 60.10 -1.05
C LEU A 336 -15.84 59.84 0.14
N LEU A 337 -15.80 58.60 0.66
CA LEU A 337 -14.93 58.23 1.78
C LEU A 337 -13.45 58.43 1.43
N VAL A 338 -13.05 58.07 0.21
CA VAL A 338 -11.67 58.29 -0.27
C VAL A 338 -11.36 59.78 -0.38
N THR A 339 -12.32 60.58 -0.83
CA THR A 339 -12.17 62.04 -0.90
C THR A 339 -12.00 62.66 0.49
N GLN A 340 -12.85 62.31 1.45
CA GLN A 340 -12.74 62.79 2.84
C GLN A 340 -11.45 62.31 3.53
N SER A 341 -11.05 61.06 3.30
CA SER A 341 -9.84 60.49 3.92
C SER A 341 -8.56 61.14 3.40
N ARG A 342 -8.53 61.64 2.17
CA ARG A 342 -7.41 62.43 1.62
C ARG A 342 -7.25 63.78 2.32
N GLU A 343 -8.35 64.37 2.80
CA GLU A 343 -8.29 65.64 3.54
C GLU A 343 -7.85 65.43 5.00
N GLN A 344 -8.14 64.27 5.57
CA GLN A 344 -7.95 64.00 6.99
C GLN A 344 -6.64 63.28 7.32
N PHE A 345 -6.07 62.50 6.41
CA PHE A 345 -4.86 61.72 6.65
C PHE A 345 -3.77 61.96 5.59
N PRO A 346 -2.48 61.90 5.96
CA PRO A 346 -1.36 62.31 5.09
C PRO A 346 -0.95 61.27 4.02
N PHE A 347 -1.77 60.24 3.75
CA PHE A 347 -1.45 59.21 2.76
C PHE A 347 -2.30 59.34 1.48
N ALA A 348 -1.68 59.07 0.33
CA ALA A 348 -2.33 59.16 -0.97
C ALA A 348 -3.20 57.92 -1.25
N LEU A 349 -4.52 58.07 -1.14
CA LEU A 349 -5.49 57.04 -1.53
C LEU A 349 -5.85 57.16 -3.01
N GLN A 350 -5.88 56.05 -3.75
CA GLN A 350 -6.48 55.97 -5.09
C GLN A 350 -7.57 54.90 -5.10
N TRP A 351 -8.68 55.22 -5.75
CA TRP A 351 -9.83 54.35 -5.89
C TRP A 351 -9.99 53.99 -7.37
N SER A 352 -10.29 52.71 -7.70
CA SER A 352 -10.67 52.31 -9.06
C SER A 352 -11.81 51.27 -9.07
N ARG A 353 -12.68 51.30 -10.11
CA ARG A 353 -13.80 50.36 -10.30
C ARG A 353 -13.49 49.42 -11.44
N GLN A 354 -13.82 48.14 -11.28
CA GLN A 354 -13.99 47.23 -12.39
C GLN A 354 -15.23 46.36 -12.16
N GLY A 355 -16.04 46.16 -13.21
CA GLY A 355 -17.28 45.39 -13.17
C GLY A 355 -18.53 46.23 -13.48
N GLN A 356 -19.65 45.54 -13.74
CA GLN A 356 -20.96 46.18 -13.89
C GLN A 356 -21.62 46.37 -12.52
N PRO A 357 -22.26 47.51 -12.25
CA PRO A 357 -23.00 47.73 -11.01
C PRO A 357 -24.15 46.72 -10.91
N VAL A 358 -24.25 46.05 -9.75
CA VAL A 358 -25.33 45.12 -9.43
C VAL A 358 -26.03 45.66 -8.18
N GLU A 359 -27.35 45.78 -8.23
CA GLU A 359 -28.14 46.07 -7.03
C GLU A 359 -28.06 44.88 -6.08
N LEU A 360 -27.53 45.11 -4.88
CA LEU A 360 -27.51 44.10 -3.84
C LEU A 360 -28.95 43.89 -3.34
N PRO A 361 -29.45 42.65 -3.22
CA PRO A 361 -30.76 42.39 -2.63
C PRO A 361 -30.80 42.99 -1.22
N THR A 362 -31.81 43.79 -0.91
CA THR A 362 -32.02 44.44 0.40
C THR A 362 -32.30 43.46 1.55
N ALA A 363 -32.28 42.15 1.28
CA ALA A 363 -32.70 41.10 2.18
C ALA A 363 -31.56 40.57 3.08
N HIS A 364 -31.15 41.37 4.06
CA HIS A 364 -30.76 40.86 5.39
C HIS A 364 -31.60 41.56 6.47
N GLY A 365 -32.90 41.25 6.45
CA GLY A 365 -33.91 41.40 7.50
C GLY A 365 -35.02 40.36 7.21
N PRO A 366 -35.67 39.78 8.24
CA PRO A 366 -36.37 38.48 8.17
C PRO A 366 -37.57 38.46 7.20
N PRO A 367 -38.10 37.27 6.83
CA PRO A 367 -38.96 37.13 5.67
C PRO A 367 -40.36 37.67 5.96
N CYS A 368 -40.71 38.79 5.35
CA CYS A 368 -42.11 39.24 5.26
C CYS A 368 -42.37 39.79 3.86
N SER A 369 -42.80 38.87 3.00
CA SER A 369 -43.99 38.96 2.16
C SER A 369 -44.49 40.36 1.75
N VAL A 370 -44.53 40.54 0.42
CA VAL A 370 -45.43 41.42 -0.34
C VAL A 370 -45.10 42.91 -0.16
N TRP A 371 -44.88 43.63 -1.25
CA TRP A 371 -45.56 44.87 -1.70
C TRP A 371 -44.44 45.60 -2.48
N CYS A 372 -44.54 46.06 -3.73
CA CYS A 372 -45.64 46.20 -4.66
C CYS A 372 -45.09 46.25 -6.11
N ARG A 373 -46.00 46.08 -7.05
CA ARG A 373 -45.84 46.21 -8.51
C ARG A 373 -45.25 47.58 -8.92
N LYS A 374 -44.36 47.51 -9.94
CA LYS A 374 -44.21 48.32 -11.17
C LYS A 374 -45.03 49.62 -11.37
N PRO A 375 -44.57 50.54 -12.26
CA PRO A 375 -43.52 50.36 -13.28
C PRO A 375 -42.19 51.08 -12.99
#